data_AF-A0A0K1PLM3-F1
#
_entry.id   AF-A0A0K1PLM3-F1
#
_cell.length_a   1.000
_cell.length_b   1.000
_cell.length_c   1.000
_cell.angle_alpha   90.00
_cell.angle_beta   90.00
_cell.angle_gamma   90.00
#
_symmetry.space_group_name_H-M   'P 1'
#
loop_
_entity.id
_entity.type
_entity.pdbx_description
1 polymer ?
#
loop_
_entity_poly.entity_id
_entity_poly.type
_entity_poly.pdbx_seq_one_letter_code
_entity_poly.pdbx_strand_id
1 'polypeptide(L)'
;MVLAHAPAQRRLWLRIAIAGSGIAALGLALLPAVPLLVRATLGLVGLASLAWVAASFRRPSTRTTEAYVEADDEGLTRVTQDGTKSILRWDAPFGVALLASYGRPTGLLAFTSPTQTRYVPARIDARSETDDELLSRIAVLADLDLVDGIAHDAALSSSEAASLVRFVGERDQDALGRVFASDGRRAPIALDRATLAVGDRSFDLTSQLEWRPLMFHESTGQAAALYQATWIRQGAAEVVLVAPMPASIVPREANAHREANGKLGRALTRDLRLLQAPAESPPAREVRVAIDRPFMLAVRRVLDDAPLAARIAIEPPSRPPPERRGSLA
;
A
#
# COMPACT_ATOMS: atom_id res chain seq x y z
N MET A 1 9.14 5.49 -13.83
CA MET A 1 7.80 4.85 -13.89
C MET A 1 6.75 5.96 -13.81
N VAL A 2 6.23 6.44 -14.94
CA VAL A 2 5.45 7.69 -14.99
C VAL A 2 4.02 7.50 -14.48
N LEU A 3 3.48 8.46 -13.73
CA LEU A 3 2.05 8.51 -13.41
C LEU A 3 1.29 9.26 -14.51
N ALA A 4 0.59 8.53 -15.37
CA ALA A 4 -0.25 9.14 -16.41
C ALA A 4 -1.65 9.41 -15.86
N HIS A 5 -2.05 10.68 -15.81
CA HIS A 5 -3.43 11.07 -15.57
C HIS A 5 -4.17 11.05 -16.90
N ALA A 6 -5.13 10.13 -17.06
CA ALA A 6 -5.86 10.01 -18.29
C ALA A 6 -7.15 10.86 -18.26
N PRO A 7 -7.27 11.95 -19.02
CA PRO A 7 -8.57 12.55 -19.36
C PRO A 7 -9.27 11.70 -20.45
N ALA A 8 -9.35 10.38 -20.25
CA ALA A 8 -9.72 9.41 -21.27
C ALA A 8 -11.16 9.62 -21.76
N GLN A 9 -12.10 9.87 -20.85
CA GLN A 9 -13.50 10.09 -21.19
C GLN A 9 -13.72 11.32 -22.07
N ARG A 10 -13.12 12.46 -21.72
CA ARG A 10 -13.30 13.71 -22.47
C ARG A 10 -12.68 13.62 -23.86
N ARG A 11 -11.56 12.91 -24.00
CA ARG A 11 -10.93 12.65 -25.30
C ARG A 11 -11.73 11.67 -26.15
N LEU A 12 -12.38 10.68 -25.54
CA LEU A 12 -13.23 9.72 -26.25
C LEU A 12 -14.48 10.41 -26.83
N TRP A 13 -15.19 11.21 -26.02
CA TRP A 13 -16.37 11.96 -26.47
C TRP A 13 -16.03 12.95 -27.58
N LEU A 14 -14.91 13.65 -27.48
CA LEU A 14 -14.44 14.55 -28.54
C LEU A 14 -14.18 13.80 -29.85
N ARG A 15 -13.57 12.61 -29.79
CA ARG A 15 -13.31 11.76 -30.97
C ARG A 15 -14.61 11.26 -31.60
N ILE A 16 -15.57 10.82 -30.80
CA ILE A 16 -16.90 10.39 -31.29
C ILE A 16 -17.60 11.55 -32.00
N ALA A 17 -17.57 12.75 -31.41
CA ALA A 17 -18.16 13.94 -32.01
C ALA A 17 -17.52 14.31 -33.37
N ILE A 18 -16.17 14.26 -33.46
CA ILE A 18 -15.43 14.55 -34.71
C ILE A 18 -15.68 13.46 -35.77
N ALA A 19 -15.76 12.19 -35.38
CA ALA A 19 -16.10 11.11 -36.30
C ALA A 19 -17.53 11.28 -36.84
N GLY A 20 -18.49 11.60 -35.96
CA GLY A 20 -19.88 11.85 -36.33
C GLY A 20 -20.02 13.03 -37.31
N SER A 21 -19.32 14.14 -37.05
CA SER A 21 -19.35 15.30 -37.97
C SER A 21 -18.69 14.98 -39.32
N GLY A 22 -17.61 14.19 -39.33
CA GLY A 22 -16.96 13.73 -40.56
C GLY A 22 -17.90 12.87 -41.44
N ILE A 23 -18.62 11.92 -40.83
CA ILE A 23 -19.61 11.08 -41.54
C ILE A 23 -20.76 11.93 -42.10
N ALA A 24 -21.27 12.88 -41.31
CA ALA A 24 -22.34 13.77 -41.76
C ALA A 24 -21.90 14.66 -42.94
N ALA A 25 -20.68 15.20 -42.92
CA ALA A 25 -20.12 15.98 -44.01
C ALA A 25 -19.98 15.17 -45.31
N LEU A 26 -19.53 13.92 -45.21
CA LEU A 26 -19.47 12.98 -46.34
C LEU A 26 -20.86 12.65 -46.89
N GLY A 27 -21.86 12.45 -46.03
CA GLY A 27 -23.26 12.25 -46.45
C GLY A 27 -23.83 13.45 -47.20
N LEU A 28 -23.60 14.67 -46.69
CA LEU A 28 -24.02 15.92 -47.35
C LEU A 28 -23.33 16.13 -48.71
N ALA A 29 -22.06 15.76 -48.84
CA ALA A 29 -21.32 15.85 -50.10
C ALA A 29 -21.93 14.99 -51.22
N LEU A 30 -22.69 13.94 -50.88
CA LEU A 30 -23.34 13.06 -51.85
C LEU A 30 -24.68 13.60 -52.36
N LEU A 31 -25.23 14.68 -51.79
CA LEU A 31 -26.53 15.22 -52.22
C LEU A 31 -26.45 15.99 -53.55
N PRO A 32 -27.28 15.66 -54.56
CA PRO A 32 -27.21 16.27 -55.89
C PRO A 32 -27.58 17.76 -55.94
N ALA A 33 -28.29 18.25 -54.94
CA ALA A 33 -28.70 19.65 -54.82
C ALA A 33 -27.56 20.60 -54.40
N VAL A 34 -26.40 20.06 -54.01
CA VAL A 34 -25.28 20.86 -53.49
C VAL A 34 -24.34 21.23 -54.65
N PRO A 35 -23.92 22.51 -54.78
CA PRO A 35 -22.96 22.93 -55.81
C PRO A 35 -21.66 22.14 -55.74
N LEU A 36 -21.04 21.88 -56.89
CA LEU A 36 -19.88 21.00 -57.01
C LEU A 36 -18.69 21.42 -56.12
N LEU A 37 -18.43 22.72 -55.99
CA LEU A 37 -17.40 23.28 -55.11
C LEU A 37 -17.69 23.01 -53.61
N VAL A 38 -18.96 23.07 -53.21
CA VAL A 38 -19.38 22.80 -51.82
C VAL A 38 -19.30 21.31 -51.52
N ARG A 39 -19.62 20.44 -52.48
CA ARG A 39 -19.44 18.98 -52.34
C ARG A 39 -17.97 18.61 -52.18
N ALA A 40 -17.09 19.19 -52.99
CA ALA A 40 -15.65 18.93 -52.92
C ALA A 40 -15.05 19.34 -51.57
N THR A 41 -15.44 20.51 -51.06
CA THR A 41 -14.98 21.01 -49.75
C THR A 41 -15.51 20.15 -48.59
N LEU A 42 -16.80 19.79 -48.59
CA LEU A 42 -17.38 18.90 -47.58
C LEU A 42 -16.76 17.50 -47.61
N GLY A 43 -16.49 16.94 -48.79
CA GLY A 43 -15.82 15.66 -48.96
C GLY A 43 -14.40 15.68 -48.40
N LEU A 44 -13.63 16.74 -48.68
CA LEU A 44 -12.28 16.94 -48.13
C LEU A 44 -12.30 17.06 -46.61
N VAL A 45 -13.22 17.84 -46.04
CA VAL A 45 -13.35 17.97 -44.58
C VAL A 45 -13.75 16.65 -43.94
N GLY A 46 -14.72 15.92 -44.51
CA GLY A 46 -15.14 14.61 -44.02
C GLY A 46 -14.00 13.60 -44.01
N LEU A 47 -13.25 13.50 -45.12
CA LEU A 47 -12.09 12.62 -45.25
C LEU A 47 -10.96 13.03 -44.29
N ALA A 48 -10.65 14.33 -44.15
CA ALA A 48 -9.63 14.81 -43.23
C ALA A 48 -10.00 14.52 -41.76
N SER A 49 -11.28 14.66 -41.40
CA SER A 49 -11.80 14.36 -40.07
C SER A 49 -11.64 12.87 -39.74
N LEU A 50 -12.08 12.00 -40.65
CA LEU A 50 -11.95 10.54 -40.49
C LEU A 50 -10.49 10.09 -40.49
N ALA A 51 -9.66 10.66 -41.37
CA ALA A 51 -8.22 10.39 -41.41
C ALA A 51 -7.54 10.83 -40.11
N TRP A 52 -7.92 11.98 -39.53
CA TRP A 52 -7.41 12.43 -38.24
C TRP A 52 -7.84 11.51 -37.10
N VAL A 53 -9.11 11.08 -37.06
CA VAL A 53 -9.59 10.12 -36.07
C VAL A 53 -8.85 8.79 -36.21
N ALA A 54 -8.74 8.24 -37.42
CA ALA A 54 -8.01 7.01 -37.70
C ALA A 54 -6.52 7.13 -37.35
N ALA A 55 -5.89 8.27 -37.67
CA ALA A 55 -4.51 8.57 -37.29
C ALA A 55 -4.35 8.74 -35.78
N SER A 56 -5.38 9.23 -35.07
CA SER A 56 -5.35 9.38 -33.60
C SER A 56 -5.48 8.05 -32.85
N PHE A 57 -6.14 7.05 -33.45
CA PHE A 57 -6.13 5.66 -32.99
C PHE A 57 -4.82 4.95 -33.35
N ARG A 58 -4.18 5.34 -34.46
CA ARG A 58 -2.90 4.80 -34.93
C ARG A 58 -1.68 5.50 -34.38
N ARG A 59 -1.81 6.65 -33.71
CA ARG A 59 -0.69 7.24 -32.98
C ARG A 59 -0.24 6.15 -32.02
N PRO A 60 0.96 5.57 -32.22
CA PRO A 60 1.54 4.75 -31.18
C PRO A 60 1.49 5.65 -29.97
N SER A 61 0.90 5.21 -28.84
CA SER A 61 1.34 5.80 -27.58
C SER A 61 2.85 5.72 -27.70
N THR A 62 3.52 6.87 -27.67
CA THR A 62 4.97 6.92 -27.62
C THR A 62 5.33 5.88 -26.58
N ARG A 63 5.88 4.77 -27.07
CA ARG A 63 6.01 3.53 -26.32
C ARG A 63 7.18 3.87 -25.42
N THR A 64 6.89 4.56 -24.32
CA THR A 64 7.85 4.77 -23.27
C THR A 64 8.16 3.35 -22.84
N THR A 65 9.37 2.91 -23.13
CA THR A 65 9.86 1.54 -22.95
C THR A 65 9.81 1.09 -21.48
N GLU A 66 9.32 1.93 -20.59
CA GLU A 66 9.29 1.76 -19.14
C GLU A 66 7.87 1.41 -18.67
N ALA A 67 7.80 0.50 -17.70
CA ALA A 67 6.57 0.24 -16.96
C ALA A 67 6.05 1.54 -16.32
N TYR A 68 4.72 1.72 -16.33
CA TYR A 68 4.03 2.88 -15.77
C TYR A 68 2.77 2.48 -15.00
N VAL A 69 2.31 3.40 -14.13
CA VAL A 69 1.03 3.25 -13.43
C VAL A 69 0.07 4.25 -14.05
N GLU A 70 -1.05 3.74 -14.56
CA GLU A 70 -2.15 4.53 -15.10
C GLU A 70 -3.27 4.57 -14.08
N ALA A 71 -3.81 5.77 -13.88
CA ALA A 71 -4.98 6.02 -13.05
C ALA A 71 -6.11 6.53 -13.94
N ASP A 72 -7.25 5.85 -13.88
CA ASP A 72 -8.45 6.17 -14.66
C ASP A 72 -9.71 6.16 -13.78
N ASP A 73 -10.89 6.21 -14.40
CA ASP A 73 -12.18 6.21 -13.71
C ASP A 73 -12.58 4.84 -13.15
N GLU A 74 -11.86 3.76 -13.51
CA GLU A 74 -12.14 2.38 -13.05
C GLU A 74 -11.19 1.94 -11.93
N GLY A 75 -9.93 2.36 -11.98
CA GLY A 75 -8.93 1.90 -11.03
C GLY A 75 -7.53 2.46 -11.21
N LEU A 76 -6.59 1.74 -10.60
CA LEU A 76 -5.17 1.83 -10.90
C LEU A 76 -4.77 0.59 -11.68
N THR A 77 -4.11 0.79 -12.81
CA THR A 77 -3.55 -0.30 -13.59
C THR A 77 -2.05 -0.09 -13.77
N ARG A 78 -1.30 -1.20 -13.70
CA ARG A 78 0.11 -1.22 -14.04
C ARG A 78 0.25 -1.69 -15.46
N VAL A 79 0.89 -0.88 -16.29
CA VAL A 79 1.19 -1.22 -17.67
C VAL A 79 2.67 -1.57 -17.76
N THR A 80 2.98 -2.82 -18.09
CA THR A 80 4.35 -3.30 -18.35
C THR A 80 4.46 -3.79 -19.79
N GLN A 81 5.67 -4.17 -20.21
CA GLN A 81 5.87 -4.78 -21.54
C GLN A 81 5.14 -6.13 -21.67
N ASP A 82 4.99 -6.85 -20.55
CA ASP A 82 4.34 -8.17 -20.50
C ASP A 82 2.81 -8.08 -20.43
N GLY A 83 2.24 -6.88 -20.26
CA GLY A 83 0.81 -6.63 -20.29
C GLY A 83 0.33 -5.66 -19.21
N THR A 84 -0.99 -5.53 -19.11
CA THR A 84 -1.67 -4.69 -18.14
C THR A 84 -2.17 -5.52 -16.97
N LYS A 85 -1.85 -5.11 -15.74
CA LYS A 85 -2.33 -5.74 -14.51
C LYS A 85 -3.06 -4.72 -13.64
N SER A 86 -4.29 -5.04 -13.23
CA SER A 86 -5.01 -4.19 -12.28
C SER A 86 -4.31 -4.22 -10.91
N ILE A 87 -3.97 -3.04 -10.42
CA ILE A 87 -3.47 -2.81 -9.06
C ILE A 87 -4.68 -2.70 -8.12
N LEU A 88 -5.63 -1.84 -8.50
CA LEU A 88 -6.77 -1.48 -7.67
C LEU A 88 -7.98 -1.14 -8.52
N ARG A 89 -9.19 -1.34 -7.98
CA ARG A 89 -10.46 -0.91 -8.59
C ARG A 89 -11.21 -0.01 -7.63
N TRP A 90 -11.88 1.02 -8.14
CA TRP A 90 -12.60 2.00 -7.32
C TRP A 90 -13.99 1.54 -6.87
N ASP A 91 -14.51 0.45 -7.44
CA ASP A 91 -15.82 -0.10 -7.14
C ASP A 91 -15.83 -1.02 -5.90
N ALA A 92 -14.68 -1.23 -5.28
CA ALA A 92 -14.52 -2.05 -4.08
C ALA A 92 -13.81 -1.27 -2.95
N PRO A 93 -14.04 -1.62 -1.68
CA PRO A 93 -13.26 -1.08 -0.57
C PRO A 93 -11.77 -1.37 -0.76
N PHE A 94 -10.94 -0.37 -0.48
CA PHE A 94 -9.50 -0.49 -0.64
C PHE A 94 -8.71 0.31 0.37
N GLY A 95 -7.49 -0.13 0.65
CA GLY A 95 -6.56 0.54 1.55
C GLY A 95 -5.16 0.64 0.97
N VAL A 96 -4.42 1.64 1.45
CA VAL A 96 -3.03 1.89 1.05
C VAL A 96 -2.17 1.96 2.30
N ALA A 97 -1.19 1.06 2.37
CA ALA A 97 -0.12 1.10 3.35
C ALA A 97 1.20 1.42 2.66
N LEU A 98 1.94 2.38 3.20
CA LEU A 98 3.29 2.70 2.74
C LEU A 98 4.30 2.03 3.67
N LEU A 99 5.19 1.25 3.07
CA LEU A 99 6.12 0.35 3.75
C LEU A 99 7.54 0.70 3.28
N ALA A 100 8.56 0.67 4.15
CA ALA A 100 9.94 0.90 3.71
C ALA A 100 10.97 0.14 4.52
N SER A 101 12.13 -0.10 3.90
CA SER A 101 13.28 -0.72 4.52
C SER A 101 13.91 0.19 5.59
N TYR A 102 14.69 -0.39 6.48
CA TYR A 102 15.55 0.39 7.37
C TYR A 102 16.63 1.09 6.52
N GLY A 103 16.90 2.39 6.74
CA GLY A 103 17.81 3.19 5.88
C GLY A 103 17.22 3.71 4.55
N ARG A 104 16.02 3.24 4.16
CA ARG A 104 15.09 3.86 3.20
C ARG A 104 15.63 4.30 1.80
N PRO A 105 16.45 3.54 1.04
CA PRO A 105 16.56 3.84 -0.39
C PRO A 105 15.31 3.39 -1.17
N THR A 106 14.55 2.42 -0.62
CA THR A 106 13.39 1.81 -1.27
C THR A 106 12.23 1.64 -0.32
N GLY A 107 11.03 1.81 -0.85
CA GLY A 107 9.75 1.56 -0.20
C GLY A 107 8.76 0.89 -1.14
N LEU A 108 7.61 0.51 -0.58
CA LEU A 108 6.52 -0.18 -1.25
C LEU A 108 5.21 0.49 -0.87
N LEU A 109 4.41 0.80 -1.88
CA LEU A 109 3.00 1.07 -1.71
C LEU A 109 2.25 -0.26 -1.81
N ALA A 110 1.69 -0.71 -0.69
CA ALA A 110 0.80 -1.86 -0.65
C ALA A 110 -0.64 -1.38 -0.84
N PHE A 111 -1.20 -1.67 -2.03
CA PHE A 111 -2.60 -1.51 -2.33
C PHE A 111 -3.34 -2.78 -1.95
N THR A 112 -4.24 -2.66 -1.00
CA THR A 112 -4.98 -3.78 -0.41
C THR A 112 -6.46 -3.65 -0.72
N SER A 113 -7.10 -4.77 -0.98
CA SER A 113 -8.54 -4.92 -1.18
C SER A 113 -8.96 -6.26 -0.56
N PRO A 114 -10.26 -6.48 -0.30
CA PRO A 114 -10.73 -7.76 0.24
C PRO A 114 -10.30 -8.99 -0.58
N THR A 115 -10.04 -8.83 -1.88
CA THR A 115 -9.72 -9.92 -2.80
C THR A 115 -8.24 -10.02 -3.17
N GLN A 116 -7.45 -8.96 -2.99
CA GLN A 116 -6.06 -8.95 -3.42
C GLN A 116 -5.21 -7.87 -2.74
N THR A 117 -3.92 -8.17 -2.63
CA THR A 117 -2.85 -7.21 -2.31
C THR A 117 -1.93 -7.07 -3.52
N ARG A 118 -1.59 -5.82 -3.86
CA ARG A 118 -0.68 -5.46 -4.95
C ARG A 118 0.35 -4.47 -4.44
N TYR A 119 1.61 -4.72 -4.77
CA TYR A 119 2.71 -3.86 -4.37
C TYR A 119 3.20 -3.03 -5.55
N VAL A 120 3.47 -1.76 -5.29
CA VAL A 120 4.11 -0.85 -6.25
C VAL A 120 5.40 -0.33 -5.60
N PRO A 121 6.58 -0.64 -6.17
CA PRO A 121 7.83 -0.13 -5.64
C PRO A 121 7.94 1.38 -5.80
N ALA A 122 8.56 2.02 -4.81
CA ALA A 122 8.92 3.42 -4.82
C ALA A 122 10.37 3.58 -4.33
N ARG A 123 11.15 4.43 -4.99
CA ARG A 123 12.41 4.93 -4.48
C ARG A 123 12.12 6.05 -3.50
N ILE A 124 12.90 6.08 -2.44
CA ILE A 124 12.84 7.15 -1.45
C ILE A 124 14.18 7.87 -1.54
N ASP A 125 14.30 8.70 -2.58
CA ASP A 125 15.42 9.61 -2.73
C ASP A 125 15.09 10.88 -1.91
N ALA A 126 15.87 11.15 -0.86
CA ALA A 126 15.72 12.31 0.03
C ALA A 126 15.88 13.65 -0.75
N ARG A 127 15.36 14.84 -0.41
CA ARG A 127 14.63 15.43 0.72
C ARG A 127 13.74 16.56 0.17
N SER A 128 12.42 16.40 0.19
CA SER A 128 11.52 17.56 0.19
C SER A 128 10.66 17.52 1.45
N GLU A 129 10.34 18.68 2.04
CA GLU A 129 9.46 18.72 3.23
C GLU A 129 8.10 18.07 2.96
N THR A 130 7.65 18.09 1.70
CA THR A 130 6.41 17.45 1.25
C THR A 130 6.52 15.93 1.22
N ASP A 131 7.72 15.39 0.98
CA ASP A 131 7.99 13.96 1.10
C ASP A 131 8.06 13.57 2.57
N ASP A 132 8.66 14.38 3.46
CA ASP A 132 8.76 14.07 4.90
C ASP A 132 7.39 13.82 5.57
N GLU A 133 6.33 14.51 5.16
CA GLU A 133 4.98 14.24 5.68
C GLU A 133 4.48 12.86 5.25
N LEU A 134 4.59 12.52 3.97
CA LEU A 134 4.20 11.20 3.46
C LEU A 134 5.08 10.10 4.04
N LEU A 135 6.38 10.36 4.15
CA LEU A 135 7.38 9.45 4.71
C LEU A 135 7.17 9.20 6.21
N SER A 136 6.56 10.15 6.94
CA SER A 136 6.18 9.96 8.35
C SER A 136 5.06 8.93 8.54
N ARG A 137 4.27 8.68 7.50
CA ARG A 137 3.20 7.67 7.49
C ARG A 137 3.71 6.27 7.14
N ILE A 138 4.98 6.12 6.77
CA ILE A 138 5.60 4.83 6.41
C ILE A 138 5.75 3.92 7.60
N ALA A 139 5.21 2.70 7.52
CA ALA A 139 5.53 1.63 8.46
C ALA A 139 6.87 0.99 8.08
N VAL A 140 7.81 0.97 9.01
CA VAL A 140 9.15 0.43 8.80
C VAL A 140 9.13 -1.09 8.81
N LEU A 141 9.58 -1.71 7.73
CA LEU A 141 9.73 -3.15 7.60
C LEU A 141 11.19 -3.56 7.73
N ALA A 142 11.40 -4.84 8.05
CA ALA A 142 12.71 -5.45 7.88
C ALA A 142 13.01 -5.61 6.38
N ASP A 143 14.27 -5.41 5.99
CA ASP A 143 14.67 -5.31 4.58
C ASP A 143 14.27 -6.54 3.76
N LEU A 144 14.33 -7.73 4.36
CA LEU A 144 13.95 -9.00 3.71
C LEU A 144 12.46 -9.10 3.38
N ASP A 145 11.61 -8.25 3.96
CA ASP A 145 10.17 -8.19 3.70
C ASP A 145 9.87 -7.41 2.42
N LEU A 146 10.83 -6.60 1.96
CA LEU A 146 10.73 -5.83 0.72
C LEU A 146 11.29 -6.58 -0.50
N VAL A 147 12.10 -7.63 -0.27
CA VAL A 147 12.97 -8.25 -1.29
C VAL A 147 12.29 -9.36 -2.09
N ASP A 148 11.19 -9.94 -1.61
CA ASP A 148 10.51 -11.04 -2.32
C ASP A 148 9.69 -10.52 -3.52
N GLY A 149 10.35 -10.40 -4.67
CA GLY A 149 9.74 -10.27 -6.00
C GLY A 149 9.76 -8.87 -6.63
N ILE A 150 10.05 -7.82 -5.86
CA ILE A 150 9.84 -6.43 -6.29
C ILE A 150 11.14 -5.74 -6.76
N ALA A 151 12.31 -6.34 -6.48
CA ALA A 151 13.60 -5.80 -6.89
C ALA A 151 13.80 -5.68 -8.42
N HIS A 152 13.01 -6.42 -9.21
CA HIS A 152 13.09 -6.43 -10.67
C HIS A 152 12.08 -5.48 -11.34
N ASP A 153 11.19 -4.88 -10.55
CA ASP A 153 10.14 -4.02 -11.04
C ASP A 153 10.59 -2.56 -11.09
N ALA A 154 10.18 -1.84 -12.14
CA ALA A 154 10.43 -0.41 -12.24
C ALA A 154 9.77 0.32 -11.04
N ALA A 155 10.58 1.01 -10.25
CA ALA A 155 10.11 1.76 -9.09
C ALA A 155 9.63 3.16 -9.49
N LEU A 156 8.61 3.66 -8.79
CA LEU A 156 8.23 5.07 -8.80
C LEU A 156 9.37 5.88 -8.19
N SER A 157 9.60 7.10 -8.68
CA SER A 157 10.34 8.10 -7.92
C SER A 157 9.55 8.55 -6.69
N SER A 158 10.21 9.20 -5.73
CA SER A 158 9.56 9.75 -4.52
C SER A 158 8.36 10.64 -4.87
N SER A 159 8.51 11.52 -5.89
CA SER A 159 7.47 12.46 -6.31
C SER A 159 6.29 11.78 -7.02
N GLU A 160 6.55 10.73 -7.81
CA GLU A 160 5.51 9.93 -8.45
C GLU A 160 4.72 9.12 -7.41
N ALA A 161 5.41 8.52 -6.44
CA ALA A 161 4.78 7.82 -5.31
C ALA A 161 3.93 8.78 -4.47
N ALA A 162 4.45 9.98 -4.17
CA ALA A 162 3.71 11.01 -3.46
C ALA A 162 2.47 11.47 -4.23
N SER A 163 2.60 11.68 -5.54
CA SER A 163 1.48 12.06 -6.40
C SER A 163 0.41 10.98 -6.45
N LEU A 164 0.82 9.71 -6.53
CA LEU A 164 -0.10 8.57 -6.51
C LEU A 164 -0.83 8.47 -5.16
N VAL A 165 -0.14 8.65 -4.04
CA VAL A 165 -0.76 8.66 -2.70
C VAL A 165 -1.76 9.80 -2.56
N ARG A 166 -1.41 11.01 -3.02
CA ARG A 166 -2.33 12.17 -3.00
C ARG A 166 -3.56 11.91 -3.87
N PHE A 167 -3.36 11.43 -5.09
CA PHE A 167 -4.45 11.07 -5.99
C PHE A 167 -5.42 10.06 -5.35
N VAL A 168 -4.89 9.04 -4.69
CA VAL A 168 -5.71 8.05 -3.98
C VAL A 168 -6.42 8.67 -2.77
N GLY A 169 -5.73 9.53 -2.01
CA GLY A 169 -6.32 10.24 -0.87
C GLY A 169 -7.41 11.25 -1.25
N GLU A 170 -7.30 11.88 -2.43
CA GLU A 170 -8.36 12.73 -3.00
C GLU A 170 -9.62 11.90 -3.36
N ARG A 171 -9.42 10.63 -3.72
CA ARG A 171 -10.52 9.71 -4.04
C ARG A 171 -11.19 9.12 -2.80
N ASP A 172 -10.40 8.73 -1.81
CA ASP A 172 -10.85 8.28 -0.49
C ASP A 172 -9.81 8.67 0.58
N GLN A 173 -10.15 9.65 1.41
CA GLN A 173 -9.26 10.19 2.44
C GLN A 173 -8.90 9.15 3.51
N ASP A 174 -9.77 8.15 3.72
CA ASP A 174 -9.61 7.10 4.71
C ASP A 174 -8.84 5.90 4.16
N ALA A 175 -8.48 5.88 2.87
CA ALA A 175 -7.75 4.77 2.28
C ALA A 175 -6.34 4.61 2.88
N LEU A 176 -5.71 5.72 3.29
CA LEU A 176 -4.38 5.67 3.89
C LEU A 176 -4.45 5.11 5.32
N GLY A 177 -3.74 4.00 5.55
CA GLY A 177 -3.78 3.29 6.83
C GLY A 177 -4.88 2.23 6.92
N ARG A 178 -5.83 2.21 5.97
CA ARG A 178 -6.73 1.08 5.76
C ARG A 178 -5.93 -0.11 5.23
N VAL A 179 -6.20 -1.30 5.74
CA VAL A 179 -5.53 -2.55 5.33
C VAL A 179 -6.54 -3.67 5.19
N PHE A 180 -6.54 -4.34 4.04
CA PHE A 180 -7.25 -5.60 3.84
C PHE A 180 -6.24 -6.73 3.63
N ALA A 181 -6.28 -7.71 4.51
CA ALA A 181 -5.46 -8.90 4.47
C ALA A 181 -6.34 -10.14 4.70
N SER A 182 -5.72 -11.31 4.63
CA SER A 182 -6.37 -12.56 4.94
C SER A 182 -5.45 -13.42 5.79
N ASP A 183 -6.03 -14.24 6.67
CA ASP A 183 -5.25 -15.20 7.42
C ASP A 183 -4.82 -16.41 6.57
N GLY A 184 -4.07 -17.34 7.17
CA GLY A 184 -3.61 -18.56 6.50
C GLY A 184 -4.73 -19.50 6.05
N ARG A 185 -5.98 -19.28 6.49
CA ARG A 185 -7.20 -19.98 6.08
C ARG A 185 -8.08 -19.16 5.14
N ARG A 186 -7.60 -17.99 4.69
CA ARG A 186 -8.31 -17.01 3.88
C ARG A 186 -9.48 -16.31 4.58
N ALA A 187 -9.56 -16.37 5.91
CA ALA A 187 -10.51 -15.55 6.66
C ALA A 187 -10.06 -14.06 6.61
N PRO A 188 -10.99 -13.11 6.46
CA PRO A 188 -10.63 -11.71 6.27
C PRO A 188 -10.04 -11.09 7.54
N ILE A 189 -9.01 -10.27 7.36
CA ILE A 189 -8.47 -9.35 8.35
C ILE A 189 -8.58 -7.96 7.75
N ALA A 190 -9.44 -7.11 8.30
CA ALA A 190 -9.70 -5.79 7.76
C ALA A 190 -9.49 -4.73 8.85
N LEU A 191 -8.56 -3.81 8.60
CA LEU A 191 -8.41 -2.59 9.35
C LEU A 191 -9.06 -1.47 8.53
N ASP A 192 -10.27 -1.08 8.88
CA ASP A 192 -11.05 -0.05 8.18
C ASP A 192 -11.50 1.03 9.15
N ARG A 193 -10.94 2.24 8.98
CA ARG A 193 -11.16 3.41 9.84
C ARG A 193 -10.92 3.05 11.31
N ALA A 194 -11.97 3.08 12.12
CA ALA A 194 -11.94 2.80 13.54
C ALA A 194 -12.37 1.36 13.87
N THR A 195 -12.30 0.44 12.91
CA THR A 195 -12.68 -0.95 13.12
C THR A 195 -11.57 -1.88 12.66
N LEU A 196 -11.19 -2.81 13.53
CA LEU A 196 -10.36 -3.96 13.18
C LEU A 196 -11.24 -5.21 13.20
N ALA A 197 -11.49 -5.80 12.04
CA ALA A 197 -12.18 -7.08 11.89
C ALA A 197 -11.16 -8.21 11.68
N VAL A 198 -11.33 -9.32 12.39
CA VAL A 198 -10.48 -10.52 12.31
C VAL A 198 -11.37 -11.77 12.29
N GLY A 199 -11.67 -12.24 11.09
CA GLY A 199 -12.71 -13.25 10.87
C GLY A 199 -14.06 -12.73 11.41
N ASP A 200 -14.62 -13.47 12.34
CA ASP A 200 -15.94 -13.24 12.93
C ASP A 200 -15.90 -12.20 14.08
N ARG A 201 -14.69 -11.80 14.50
CA ARG A 201 -14.46 -10.84 15.60
C ARG A 201 -14.29 -9.45 15.03
N SER A 202 -14.86 -8.46 15.72
CA SER A 202 -14.70 -7.04 15.39
C SER A 202 -14.30 -6.27 16.65
N PHE A 203 -13.32 -5.38 16.50
CA PHE A 203 -12.80 -4.51 17.55
C PHE A 203 -13.05 -3.06 17.15
N ASP A 204 -13.79 -2.33 17.98
CA ASP A 204 -14.00 -0.89 17.83
C ASP A 204 -12.82 -0.14 18.46
N LEU A 205 -12.05 0.51 17.62
CA LEU A 205 -10.85 1.27 17.98
C LEU A 205 -11.17 2.61 18.62
N THR A 206 -12.43 3.05 18.60
CA THR A 206 -12.89 4.23 19.35
C THR A 206 -13.28 3.90 20.79
N SER A 207 -13.45 2.61 21.11
CA SER A 207 -13.83 2.10 22.42
C SER A 207 -12.62 1.58 23.19
N GLN A 208 -12.77 1.39 24.51
CA GLN A 208 -11.69 0.87 25.35
C GLN A 208 -11.27 -0.51 24.84
N LEU A 209 -9.97 -0.66 24.58
CA LEU A 209 -9.37 -1.92 24.16
C LEU A 209 -8.01 -2.09 24.81
N GLU A 210 -7.59 -3.32 24.98
CA GLU A 210 -6.26 -3.65 25.47
C GLU A 210 -5.46 -4.31 24.35
N TRP A 211 -4.19 -3.94 24.24
CA TRP A 211 -3.30 -4.63 23.31
C TRP A 211 -1.86 -4.67 23.83
N ARG A 212 -1.11 -5.67 23.37
CA ARG A 212 0.33 -5.77 23.64
C ARG A 212 1.07 -6.54 22.53
N PRO A 213 2.28 -6.12 22.17
CA PRO A 213 3.14 -6.91 21.30
C PRO A 213 3.82 -8.01 22.14
N LEU A 214 4.05 -9.18 21.56
CA LEU A 214 4.78 -10.28 22.19
C LEU A 214 5.55 -11.10 21.15
N MET A 215 6.56 -11.85 21.58
CA MET A 215 7.27 -12.83 20.75
C MET A 215 7.26 -14.17 21.45
N PHE A 216 7.23 -15.25 20.68
CA PHE A 216 7.34 -16.59 21.24
C PHE A 216 8.05 -17.53 20.28
N HIS A 217 8.68 -18.55 20.84
CA HIS A 217 9.24 -19.66 20.08
C HIS A 217 8.22 -20.80 20.04
N GLU A 218 8.04 -21.40 18.87
CA GLU A 218 7.32 -22.66 18.75
C GLU A 218 8.23 -23.68 18.08
N SER A 219 8.46 -24.79 18.78
CA SER A 219 9.18 -25.93 18.24
C SER A 219 8.19 -26.97 17.74
N THR A 220 8.40 -27.42 16.51
CA THR A 220 7.66 -28.55 15.92
C THR A 220 8.69 -29.60 15.52
N GLY A 221 8.99 -30.52 16.44
CA GLY A 221 10.02 -31.54 16.24
C GLY A 221 11.42 -30.94 16.15
N GLN A 222 12.05 -31.05 14.96
CA GLN A 222 13.43 -30.60 14.70
C GLN A 222 13.55 -29.14 14.26
N ALA A 223 12.43 -28.43 14.07
CA ALA A 223 12.42 -27.03 13.66
C ALA A 223 11.88 -26.14 14.80
N ALA A 224 12.56 -25.01 15.04
CA ALA A 224 12.09 -23.96 15.91
C ALA A 224 11.88 -22.69 15.09
N ALA A 225 10.66 -22.15 15.14
CA ALA A 225 10.32 -20.88 14.52
C ALA A 225 10.09 -19.82 15.62
N LEU A 226 10.63 -18.63 15.40
CA LEU A 226 10.35 -17.47 16.22
C LEU A 226 9.22 -16.67 15.57
N TYR A 227 8.20 -16.34 16.36
CA TYR A 227 7.03 -15.59 15.91
C TYR A 227 6.94 -14.25 16.63
N GLN A 228 6.47 -13.25 15.91
CA GLN A 228 5.92 -12.02 16.49
C GLN A 228 4.41 -12.13 16.56
N ALA A 229 3.86 -11.54 17.61
CA ALA A 229 2.43 -11.53 17.83
C ALA A 229 1.96 -10.19 18.38
N THR A 230 0.68 -9.93 18.15
CA THR A 230 -0.04 -8.79 18.74
C THR A 230 -1.30 -9.35 19.37
N TRP A 231 -1.35 -9.34 20.70
CA TRP A 231 -2.52 -9.73 21.47
C TRP A 231 -3.45 -8.52 21.59
N ILE A 232 -4.74 -8.74 21.37
CA ILE A 232 -5.78 -7.71 21.34
C ILE A 232 -7.01 -8.24 22.08
N ARG A 233 -7.57 -7.44 22.98
CA ARG A 233 -8.78 -7.76 23.74
C ARG A 233 -9.73 -6.57 23.83
N GLN A 234 -11.03 -6.84 23.63
CA GLN A 234 -12.11 -5.89 23.89
C GLN A 234 -13.34 -6.64 24.40
N GLY A 235 -13.74 -6.36 25.64
CA GLY A 235 -14.79 -7.12 26.31
C GLY A 235 -14.46 -8.62 26.39
N ALA A 236 -15.34 -9.47 25.86
CA ALA A 236 -15.14 -10.92 25.77
C ALA A 236 -14.39 -11.37 24.50
N ALA A 237 -14.15 -10.47 23.54
CA ALA A 237 -13.45 -10.80 22.31
C ALA A 237 -11.93 -10.70 22.53
N GLU A 238 -11.22 -11.76 22.17
CA GLU A 238 -9.77 -11.86 22.26
C GLU A 238 -9.21 -12.44 20.96
N VAL A 239 -8.10 -11.90 20.48
CA VAL A 239 -7.36 -12.45 19.34
C VAL A 239 -5.86 -12.21 19.50
N VAL A 240 -5.05 -13.12 18.95
CA VAL A 240 -3.62 -12.92 18.78
C VAL A 240 -3.27 -13.00 17.30
N LEU A 241 -2.92 -11.86 16.72
CA LEU A 241 -2.38 -11.82 15.36
C LEU A 241 -0.94 -12.33 15.41
N VAL A 242 -0.57 -13.28 14.54
CA VAL A 242 0.74 -13.94 14.55
C VAL A 242 1.38 -13.86 13.17
N ALA A 243 2.67 -13.52 13.12
CA ALA A 243 3.47 -13.59 11.91
C ALA A 243 4.86 -14.14 12.24
N PRO A 244 5.55 -14.81 11.30
CA PRO A 244 6.95 -15.19 11.48
C PRO A 244 7.80 -13.95 11.77
N MET A 245 8.79 -14.09 12.63
CA MET A 245 9.75 -13.01 12.87
C MET A 245 10.60 -12.76 11.61
N PRO A 246 10.91 -11.49 11.31
CA PRO A 246 11.89 -11.18 10.27
C PRO A 246 13.27 -11.70 10.67
N ALA A 247 14.02 -12.21 9.68
CA ALA A 247 15.36 -12.74 9.92
C ALA A 247 16.39 -11.67 10.34
N SER A 248 16.13 -10.38 10.08
CA SER A 248 16.89 -9.28 10.69
C SER A 248 16.01 -8.05 10.90
N ILE A 249 15.78 -7.67 12.16
CA ILE A 249 15.26 -6.34 12.55
C ILE A 249 16.43 -5.40 12.89
N VAL A 250 17.65 -5.93 12.99
CA VAL A 250 18.81 -5.17 13.45
C VAL A 250 19.13 -4.08 12.43
N PRO A 251 19.18 -2.80 12.87
CA PRO A 251 19.79 -1.71 12.13
C PRO A 251 21.16 -2.10 11.60
N ARG A 252 21.26 -2.47 10.32
CA ARG A 252 22.55 -2.51 9.64
C ARG A 252 22.86 -1.07 9.25
N GLU A 253 23.49 -0.32 10.16
CA GLU A 253 24.42 0.80 9.91
C GLU A 253 24.37 1.93 10.96
N ALA A 254 25.54 2.54 11.17
CA ALA A 254 25.82 3.68 12.05
C ALA A 254 25.23 5.03 11.57
N ASN A 255 24.56 5.06 10.40
CA ASN A 255 23.98 6.28 9.82
C ASN A 255 22.61 6.66 10.39
N ALA A 256 21.98 5.77 11.17
CA ALA A 256 20.68 6.01 11.82
C ALA A 256 20.65 7.28 12.69
N HIS A 257 21.79 7.67 13.26
CA HIS A 257 21.90 8.89 14.07
C HIS A 257 21.87 10.19 13.25
N ARG A 258 22.21 10.14 11.96
CA ARG A 258 22.13 11.30 11.05
C ARG A 258 20.72 11.49 10.48
N GLU A 259 19.92 10.43 10.45
CA GLU A 259 18.55 10.37 9.91
C GLU A 259 17.46 10.64 10.98
N ALA A 260 17.85 10.78 12.25
CA ALA A 260 16.93 10.87 13.38
C ALA A 260 16.33 12.28 13.64
N ASN A 261 16.59 13.27 12.78
CA ASN A 261 16.06 14.62 12.98
C ASN A 261 14.71 14.82 12.25
N GLY A 262 13.73 15.41 12.94
CA GLY A 262 12.44 15.79 12.36
C GLY A 262 11.26 14.83 12.63
N LYS A 263 10.21 14.92 11.82
CA LYS A 263 9.01 14.05 11.92
C LYS A 263 9.34 12.58 11.59
N LEU A 264 10.24 12.39 10.64
CA LEU A 264 10.66 11.07 10.16
C LEU A 264 11.36 10.24 11.25
N GLY A 265 12.33 10.83 11.96
CA GLY A 265 13.04 10.16 13.05
C GLY A 265 12.12 9.77 14.22
N ARG A 266 11.10 10.60 14.50
CA ARG A 266 10.06 10.28 15.50
C ARG A 266 9.20 9.09 15.06
N ALA A 267 8.75 9.08 13.81
CA ALA A 267 7.98 7.96 13.26
C ALA A 267 8.77 6.65 13.28
N LEU A 268 10.06 6.69 12.91
CA LEU A 268 10.96 5.54 13.00
C LEU A 268 11.13 5.05 14.45
N THR A 269 11.37 5.95 15.39
CA THR A 269 11.54 5.60 16.81
C THR A 269 10.26 4.97 17.37
N ARG A 270 9.08 5.49 17.00
CA ARG A 270 7.79 4.90 17.32
C ARG A 270 7.71 3.47 16.79
N ASP A 271 8.00 3.26 15.51
CA ASP A 271 7.90 1.93 14.89
C ASP A 271 8.83 0.91 15.51
N LEU A 272 10.07 1.30 15.80
CA LEU A 272 11.01 0.42 16.49
C LEU A 272 10.50 0.04 17.89
N ARG A 273 9.86 0.96 18.62
CA ARG A 273 9.20 0.64 19.91
C ARG A 273 7.97 -0.25 19.76
N LEU A 274 7.27 -0.20 18.63
CA LEU A 274 6.14 -1.09 18.32
C LEU A 274 6.62 -2.48 17.88
N LEU A 275 7.79 -2.58 17.27
CA LEU A 275 8.43 -3.84 16.90
C LEU A 275 9.04 -4.56 18.11
N GLN A 276 9.50 -3.82 19.12
CA GLN A 276 9.99 -4.38 20.37
C GLN A 276 8.87 -5.10 21.14
N ALA A 277 9.10 -6.38 21.37
CA ALA A 277 8.13 -7.28 21.97
C ALA A 277 8.86 -8.22 22.95
N PRO A 278 8.37 -8.39 24.19
CA PRO A 278 8.97 -9.32 25.14
C PRO A 278 8.76 -10.77 24.68
N ALA A 279 9.70 -11.64 25.05
CA ALA A 279 9.56 -13.08 24.86
C ALA A 279 8.60 -13.65 25.91
N GLU A 280 7.59 -14.39 25.45
CA GLU A 280 6.53 -14.98 26.26
C GLU A 280 6.27 -16.44 25.88
N SER A 281 5.46 -17.12 26.70
CA SER A 281 4.93 -18.42 26.35
C SER A 281 3.99 -18.32 25.14
N PRO A 282 3.97 -19.33 24.24
CA PRO A 282 3.07 -19.32 23.09
C PRO A 282 1.60 -19.18 23.52
N PRO A 283 0.82 -18.25 22.93
CA PRO A 283 -0.62 -18.11 23.19
C PRO A 283 -1.40 -19.39 22.89
N ALA A 284 -2.62 -19.55 23.38
CA ALA A 284 -3.43 -20.73 23.01
C ALA A 284 -3.75 -20.73 21.50
N ARG A 285 -3.82 -21.90 20.84
CA ARG A 285 -3.90 -21.98 19.35
C ARG A 285 -5.22 -21.45 18.80
N GLU A 286 -6.29 -21.58 19.57
CA GLU A 286 -7.66 -21.16 19.26
C GLU A 286 -7.81 -19.64 19.13
N VAL A 287 -6.97 -18.86 19.81
CA VAL A 287 -7.00 -17.39 19.72
C VAL A 287 -6.05 -16.85 18.66
N ARG A 288 -5.16 -17.69 18.10
CA ARG A 288 -4.17 -17.26 17.11
C ARG A 288 -4.79 -17.11 15.73
N VAL A 289 -4.44 -16.02 15.05
CA VAL A 289 -4.78 -15.77 13.66
C VAL A 289 -3.51 -15.36 12.94
N ALA A 290 -3.16 -16.06 11.86
CA ALA A 290 -2.01 -15.70 11.06
C ALA A 290 -2.28 -14.38 10.31
N ILE A 291 -1.30 -13.49 10.22
CA ILE A 291 -1.37 -12.27 9.41
C ILE A 291 -0.09 -12.16 8.59
N ASP A 292 -0.21 -11.58 7.39
CA ASP A 292 0.97 -11.27 6.59
C ASP A 292 1.86 -10.28 7.34
N ARG A 293 3.14 -10.65 7.43
CA ARG A 293 4.16 -9.95 8.20
C ARG A 293 4.25 -8.44 7.91
N PRO A 294 4.17 -7.95 6.64
CA PRO A 294 4.20 -6.51 6.35
C PRO A 294 3.08 -5.70 7.03
N PHE A 295 1.93 -6.31 7.31
CA PHE A 295 0.77 -5.62 7.89
C PHE A 295 0.74 -5.63 9.41
N MET A 296 1.59 -6.42 10.08
CA MET A 296 1.67 -6.46 11.54
C MET A 296 1.95 -5.08 12.13
N LEU A 297 2.89 -4.33 11.54
CA LEU A 297 3.23 -3.00 12.03
C LEU A 297 2.14 -1.96 11.73
N ALA A 298 1.44 -2.08 10.61
CA ALA A 298 0.31 -1.21 10.29
C ALA A 298 -0.81 -1.36 11.34
N VAL A 299 -1.13 -2.61 11.73
CA VAL A 299 -2.08 -2.88 12.81
C VAL A 299 -1.60 -2.30 14.15
N ARG A 300 -0.35 -2.55 14.54
CA ARG A 300 0.20 -2.04 15.81
C ARG A 300 0.17 -0.52 15.90
N ARG A 301 0.41 0.19 14.79
CA ARG A 301 0.33 1.65 14.75
C ARG A 301 -1.07 2.15 15.02
N VAL A 302 -2.07 1.57 14.36
CA VAL A 302 -3.45 2.00 14.57
C VAL A 302 -3.94 1.66 15.97
N LEU A 303 -3.47 0.55 16.56
CA LEU A 303 -3.72 0.24 17.97
C LEU A 303 -3.04 1.22 18.94
N ASP A 304 -1.84 1.71 18.61
CA ASP A 304 -1.11 2.72 19.41
C ASP A 304 -1.75 4.10 19.30
N ASP A 305 -2.31 4.45 18.14
CA ASP A 305 -2.98 5.73 17.86
C ASP A 305 -4.47 5.74 18.34
N ALA A 306 -5.03 4.60 18.75
CA ALA A 306 -6.43 4.48 19.19
C ALA A 306 -6.65 5.22 20.53
N PRO A 307 -7.65 6.12 20.63
CA PRO A 307 -7.78 7.07 21.74
C PRO A 307 -8.01 6.43 23.11
N LEU A 308 -8.64 5.26 23.14
CA LEU A 308 -8.97 4.53 24.36
C LEU A 308 -8.20 3.21 24.49
N ALA A 309 -7.13 3.04 23.73
CA ALA A 309 -6.28 1.87 23.83
C ALA A 309 -5.38 1.92 25.06
N ALA A 310 -5.46 0.88 25.88
CA ALA A 310 -4.53 0.64 26.99
C ALA A 310 -3.44 -0.34 26.54
N ARG A 311 -2.22 0.15 26.35
CA ARG A 311 -1.06 -0.72 26.15
C ARG A 311 -0.68 -1.36 27.48
N ILE A 312 -0.77 -2.69 27.56
CA ILE A 312 -0.37 -3.42 28.76
C ILE A 312 1.16 -3.53 28.78
N ALA A 313 1.81 -2.77 29.65
CA ALA A 313 3.22 -2.97 29.96
C ALA A 313 3.36 -4.25 30.78
N ILE A 314 4.16 -5.19 30.30
CA ILE A 314 4.57 -6.33 31.11
C ILE A 314 5.74 -5.86 31.94
N GLU A 315 5.58 -5.89 33.25
CA GLU A 315 6.64 -5.58 34.19
C GLU A 315 7.83 -6.52 33.91
N PRO A 316 9.05 -6.00 33.70
CA PRO A 316 10.20 -6.86 33.47
C PRO A 316 10.36 -7.81 34.66
N PRO A 317 10.73 -9.10 34.44
CA PRO A 317 10.91 -10.03 35.54
C PRO A 317 11.90 -9.42 36.54
N SER A 318 11.44 -9.28 37.79
CA SER A 318 12.22 -8.77 38.91
C SER A 318 13.59 -9.42 38.86
N ARG A 319 14.66 -8.62 38.69
CA ARG A 319 16.04 -9.15 38.74
C ARG A 319 16.15 -9.98 40.03
N PRO A 320 16.55 -11.26 39.97
CA PRO A 320 16.84 -12.00 41.19
C PRO A 320 17.91 -11.21 41.94
N PRO A 321 17.75 -11.03 43.26
CA PRO A 321 18.71 -10.28 44.06
C PRO A 321 20.11 -10.88 43.87
N PRO A 322 21.17 -10.05 43.81
CA PRO A 322 22.52 -10.54 43.57
C PRO A 322 22.86 -11.59 44.62
N GLU A 323 23.06 -12.82 44.16
CA GLU A 323 23.51 -13.94 44.96
C GLU A 323 24.84 -13.53 45.60
N ARG A 324 24.81 -13.20 46.90
CA ARG A 324 26.01 -12.91 47.69
C ARG A 324 26.87 -14.16 47.66
N ARG A 325 27.87 -14.19 46.76
CA ARG A 325 28.97 -15.15 46.86
C ARG A 325 29.66 -14.91 48.19
N GLY A 326 29.41 -15.81 49.14
CA GLY A 326 30.17 -15.89 50.38
C GLY A 326 31.63 -16.15 50.02
N SER A 327 32.48 -15.18 50.34
CA SER A 327 33.93 -15.39 50.41
C SER A 327 34.19 -16.31 51.60
N LEU A 328 34.70 -17.51 51.35
CA LEU A 328 35.30 -18.33 52.40
C LEU A 328 36.69 -17.73 52.70
N ALA A 329 36.93 -17.43 53.97
CA ALA A 329 38.24 -17.15 54.54
C ALA A 329 38.85 -18.46 55.05
#